data_AF-A0A7X1UGF4-F1
#
_entry.id   AF-A0A7X1UGF4-F1
#
_cell.length_a   1.000
_cell.length_b   1.000
_cell.length_c   1.000
_cell.angle_alpha   90.00
_cell.angle_beta   90.00
_cell.angle_gamma   90.00
#
_symmetry.space_group_name_H-M   'P 1'
#
loop_
_entity.id
_entity.type
_entity.pdbx_description
1 polymer ?
#
loop_
_entity_poly.entity_id
_entity_poly.type
_entity_poly.pdbx_seq_one_letter_code
_entity_poly.pdbx_strand_id
1 'polypeptide(L)'
;MDIIILLLITLLIYLLPQNKEYLNVKSTSGLRGFLAIGIIFHHLSQWVTSGDEFSNFSYMGTYIVSIFFFLSAYGLYFQNENKKNYLDNFLVKR
;
A
#
# COMPACT_ATOMS: atom_id res chain seq x y z
N MET A 1 16.34 -1.16 -23.43
CA MET A 1 14.85 -1.21 -23.46
C MET A 1 14.29 -0.59 -22.18
N ASP A 2 14.96 -0.82 -21.05
CA ASP A 2 14.52 -0.41 -19.71
C ASP A 2 14.46 1.11 -19.52
N ILE A 3 15.42 1.86 -20.09
CA ILE A 3 15.43 3.34 -20.00
C ILE A 3 14.21 3.98 -20.68
N ILE A 4 13.77 3.40 -21.82
CA ILE A 4 12.62 3.90 -22.60
C ILE A 4 11.33 3.61 -21.84
N ILE A 5 11.23 2.41 -21.25
CA ILE A 5 10.10 2.00 -20.42
C ILE A 5 9.99 2.89 -19.18
N LEU A 6 11.10 3.16 -18.49
CA LEU A 6 11.12 4.07 -17.35
C LEU A 6 10.68 5.49 -17.74
N LEU A 7 11.16 6.00 -18.87
CA LEU A 7 10.81 7.33 -19.34
C LEU A 7 9.31 7.41 -19.70
N LEU A 8 8.74 6.35 -20.28
CA LEU A 8 7.31 6.23 -20.55
C LEU A 8 6.48 6.20 -19.26
N ILE A 9 6.90 5.42 -18.25
CA ILE A 9 6.22 5.37 -16.94
C ILE A 9 6.26 6.74 -16.28
N THR A 10 7.41 7.42 -16.32
CA THR A 10 7.56 8.75 -15.73
C THR A 10 6.67 9.78 -16.42
N LEU A 11 6.60 9.73 -17.76
CA LEU A 11 5.70 10.58 -18.55
C LEU A 11 4.22 10.31 -18.21
N LEU A 12 3.83 9.04 -18.10
CA LEU A 12 2.46 8.66 -17.70
C LEU A 12 2.13 9.17 -16.29
N ILE A 13 3.06 9.07 -15.35
CA ILE A 13 2.87 9.60 -13.98
C ILE A 13 2.73 11.12 -14.01
N TYR A 14 3.54 11.82 -14.81
CA TYR A 14 3.46 13.27 -14.98
C TYR A 14 2.12 13.74 -15.56
N LEU A 15 1.54 12.94 -16.47
CA LEU A 15 0.24 13.23 -17.10
C LEU A 15 -0.96 12.93 -16.19
N LEU A 16 -0.79 12.21 -15.09
CA LEU A 16 -1.89 11.91 -14.17
C LEU A 16 -2.39 13.21 -13.49
N PRO A 17 -3.72 13.38 -13.37
CA PRO A 17 -4.29 14.52 -12.68
C PRO A 17 -3.86 14.53 -11.21
N GLN A 18 -3.50 15.71 -10.72
CA GLN A 18 -3.09 15.90 -9.32
C GLN A 18 -4.30 15.76 -8.40
N ASN A 19 -4.28 14.74 -7.53
CA ASN A 19 -5.29 14.58 -6.49
C ASN A 19 -4.73 15.11 -5.17
N LYS A 20 -5.36 16.13 -4.59
CA LYS A 20 -4.95 16.68 -3.27
C LYS A 20 -5.36 15.80 -2.09
N GLU A 21 -6.32 14.90 -2.28
CA GLU A 21 -6.84 13.99 -1.26
C GLU A 21 -6.33 12.56 -1.41
N TYR A 22 -5.13 12.39 -1.97
CA TYR A 22 -4.54 11.08 -2.28
C TYR A 22 -4.37 10.15 -1.05
N LEU A 23 -4.24 10.71 0.16
CA LEU A 23 -4.16 9.95 1.42
C LEU A 23 -5.50 9.77 2.14
N ASN A 24 -6.63 10.22 1.57
CA ASN A 24 -7.94 9.99 2.16
C ASN A 24 -8.27 8.49 2.18
N VAL A 25 -9.07 8.06 3.17
CA VAL A 25 -9.54 6.68 3.32
C VAL A 25 -10.19 6.15 2.04
N LYS A 26 -11.01 6.97 1.35
CA LYS A 26 -11.66 6.56 0.10
C LYS A 26 -10.64 6.21 -1.00
N SER A 27 -9.58 7.00 -1.13
CA SER A 27 -8.53 6.81 -2.14
C SER A 27 -7.57 5.67 -1.78
N THR A 28 -7.32 5.44 -0.49
CA THR A 28 -6.33 4.47 -0.02
C THR A 28 -6.91 3.08 0.31
N SER A 29 -8.24 2.94 0.45
CA SER A 29 -8.85 1.66 0.81
C SER A 29 -8.66 0.58 -0.25
N GLY A 30 -8.83 0.91 -1.54
CA GLY A 30 -8.58 -0.02 -2.63
C GLY A 30 -7.11 -0.43 -2.70
N LEU A 31 -6.19 0.54 -2.56
CA LEU A 31 -4.76 0.28 -2.52
C LEU A 31 -4.38 -0.62 -1.34
N ARG A 32 -4.92 -0.39 -0.15
CA ARG A 32 -4.71 -1.27 1.01
C ARG A 32 -5.18 -2.70 0.77
N GLY A 33 -6.33 -2.88 0.11
CA GLY A 33 -6.82 -4.20 -0.29
C GLY A 33 -5.88 -4.90 -1.26
N PHE A 34 -5.40 -4.18 -2.27
CA PHE A 34 -4.40 -4.69 -3.21
C PHE A 34 -3.07 -5.05 -2.53
N LEU A 35 -2.56 -4.19 -1.66
CA LEU A 35 -1.35 -4.44 -0.88
C LEU A 35 -1.51 -5.67 0.02
N ALA A 36 -2.68 -5.88 0.64
CA ALA A 36 -2.94 -7.08 1.44
C ALA A 36 -2.78 -8.37 0.63
N ILE A 37 -3.25 -8.40 -0.63
CA ILE A 37 -3.02 -9.53 -1.53
C ILE A 37 -1.52 -9.69 -1.81
N GLY A 38 -0.80 -8.60 -2.04
CA GLY A 38 0.67 -8.62 -2.20
C GLY A 38 1.40 -9.19 -0.99
N ILE A 39 0.94 -8.90 0.23
CA ILE A 39 1.49 -9.45 1.48
C ILE A 39 1.28 -10.97 1.54
N ILE A 40 0.10 -11.47 1.11
CA ILE A 40 -0.15 -12.91 1.02
C ILE A 40 0.84 -13.56 0.05
N PHE A 41 1.06 -12.98 -1.13
CA PHE A 41 2.04 -13.50 -2.08
C PHE A 41 3.48 -13.44 -1.56
N HIS A 42 3.84 -12.39 -0.83
CA HIS A 42 5.14 -12.33 -0.16
C HIS A 42 5.32 -13.50 0.81
N HIS A 43 4.36 -13.76 1.70
CA HIS A 43 4.46 -14.89 2.61
C HIS A 43 4.45 -16.23 1.86
N LEU A 44 3.65 -16.38 0.81
CA LEU A 44 3.63 -17.59 0.00
C LEU A 44 4.97 -17.84 -0.72
N SER A 45 5.63 -16.77 -1.17
CA SER A 45 6.95 -16.86 -1.83
C SER A 45 8.07 -17.39 -0.92
N GLN A 46 7.90 -17.30 0.40
CA GLN A 46 8.85 -17.88 1.35
C GLN A 46 8.72 -19.41 1.43
N TRP A 47 7.57 -19.95 1.02
CA TRP A 47 7.24 -21.37 1.08
C TRP A 47 7.39 -22.05 -0.29
N VAL A 48 7.14 -21.30 -1.36
CA VAL A 48 7.27 -21.77 -2.73
C VAL A 48 8.67 -21.42 -3.25
N THR A 49 9.55 -22.41 -3.30
CA THR A 49 10.94 -22.27 -3.78
C THR A 49 11.10 -22.47 -5.29
N SER A 50 10.01 -22.77 -6.01
CA SER A 50 10.00 -23.05 -7.44
C SER A 50 9.27 -21.96 -8.22
N GLY A 51 9.89 -21.43 -9.27
CA GLY A 51 9.32 -20.40 -10.14
C GLY A 51 9.94 -19.03 -9.90
N ASP A 52 10.44 -18.40 -10.96
CA ASP A 52 11.15 -17.11 -10.89
C ASP A 52 10.21 -15.97 -10.49
N GLU A 53 8.91 -16.09 -10.78
CA GLU A 53 7.91 -15.06 -10.47
C GLU A 53 7.72 -14.85 -8.97
N PHE A 54 7.81 -15.91 -8.17
CA PHE A 54 7.67 -15.81 -6.70
C PHE A 54 8.90 -15.16 -6.06
N SER A 55 10.08 -15.23 -6.69
CA SER A 55 11.30 -14.57 -6.17
C SER A 55 11.13 -13.05 -6.08
N ASN A 56 10.40 -12.45 -7.02
CA ASN A 56 10.09 -11.02 -7.02
C ASN A 56 9.25 -10.62 -5.80
N PHE A 57 8.30 -11.45 -5.38
CA PHE A 57 7.47 -11.20 -4.19
C PHE A 57 8.26 -11.34 -2.88
N SER A 58 9.29 -12.18 -2.86
CA SER A 58 10.20 -12.29 -1.72
C SER A 58 10.97 -10.99 -1.50
N TYR A 59 11.54 -10.42 -2.57
CA TYR A 59 12.26 -9.15 -2.53
C TYR A 59 11.34 -7.93 -2.29
N MET A 60 10.20 -7.86 -2.99
CA MET A 60 9.30 -6.70 -2.92
C MET A 60 8.48 -6.64 -1.62
N GLY A 61 8.39 -7.74 -0.89
CA GLY A 61 7.52 -7.88 0.28
C GLY A 61 7.73 -6.82 1.35
N THR A 62 8.97 -6.48 1.68
CA THR A 62 9.27 -5.45 2.67
C THR A 62 8.63 -4.12 2.30
N TYR A 63 8.75 -3.69 1.03
CA TYR A 63 8.16 -2.44 0.56
C TYR A 63 6.63 -2.47 0.60
N ILE A 64 6.02 -3.58 0.15
CA ILE A 64 4.55 -3.76 0.16
C ILE A 64 4.02 -3.67 1.59
N VAL A 65 4.64 -4.39 2.53
CA VAL A 65 4.26 -4.40 3.94
C VAL A 65 4.45 -3.01 4.58
N SER A 66 5.56 -2.33 4.30
CA SER A 66 5.81 -0.98 4.81
C SER A 66 4.75 0.02 4.34
N ILE A 67 4.39 0.01 3.06
CA ILE A 67 3.36 0.91 2.52
C ILE A 67 1.99 0.57 3.14
N PHE A 68 1.65 -0.71 3.29
CA PHE A 68 0.39 -1.13 3.91
C PHE A 68 0.27 -0.61 5.35
N PHE A 69 1.31 -0.76 6.15
CA PHE A 69 1.31 -0.26 7.52
C PHE A 69 1.32 1.27 7.59
N PHE A 70 2.06 1.94 6.71
CA PHE A 70 2.04 3.40 6.62
C PHE A 70 0.63 3.92 6.36
N LEU A 71 -0.07 3.40 5.36
CA LEU A 71 -1.44 3.83 5.03
C LEU A 71 -2.43 3.53 6.17
N SER A 72 -2.24 2.40 6.86
CA SER A 72 -3.09 2.01 7.99
C SER A 72 -2.89 2.91 9.21
N ALA A 73 -1.62 3.20 9.55
CA ALA A 73 -1.25 4.07 10.65
C ALA A 73 -1.61 5.53 10.38
N TYR A 74 -1.39 6.03 9.16
CA TYR A 74 -1.80 7.38 8.77
C TYR A 74 -3.31 7.56 8.90
N GLY A 75 -4.10 6.60 8.42
CA GLY A 75 -5.55 6.63 8.58
C GLY A 75 -6.00 6.64 10.04
N LEU A 76 -5.26 5.98 10.92
CA LEU A 76 -5.51 6.00 12.37
C LEU A 76 -5.16 7.36 12.98
N TYR A 77 -3.95 7.86 12.71
CA TYR A 77 -3.46 9.16 13.17
C TYR A 77 -4.42 10.29 12.77
N PHE A 78 -4.77 10.36 11.50
CA PHE A 78 -5.67 11.40 10.98
C PHE A 78 -7.04 11.37 11.65
N GLN A 79 -7.59 10.18 11.91
CA GLN A 79 -8.87 10.07 12.62
C GLN A 79 -8.77 10.50 14.08
N ASN A 80 -7.67 10.19 14.76
CA ASN A 80 -7.44 10.61 16.14
C ASN A 80 -7.31 12.14 16.27
N GLU A 81 -6.57 12.78 15.37
CA GLU A 81 -6.40 14.24 15.36
C GLU A 81 -7.71 14.99 15.07
N ASN A 82 -8.53 14.47 14.15
CA ASN A 82 -9.72 15.20 13.65
C ASN A 82 -11.02 14.85 14.39
N LYS A 83 -11.05 13.77 15.18
CA LYS A 83 -12.25 13.34 15.93
C LYS A 83 -11.92 13.26 17.42
N LYS A 84 -12.58 14.11 18.22
CA LYS A 84 -12.49 14.05 19.69
C LYS A 84 -12.89 12.65 20.18
N ASN A 85 -12.13 12.11 21.12
CA ASN A 85 -12.40 10.83 21.80
C ASN A 85 -12.48 9.64 20.82
N TYR A 86 -11.78 9.71 19.69
CA TYR A 86 -11.78 8.63 18.69
C TYR A 86 -11.21 7.32 19.27
N LEU A 87 -10.09 7.41 20.00
CA LEU A 87 -9.42 6.23 20.56
C LEU A 87 -10.14 5.65 21.77
N ASP A 88 -10.90 6.45 22.53
CA ASP A 88 -11.60 6.04 23.75
C ASP A 88 -12.53 4.82 23.54
N ASN A 89 -13.14 4.72 22.35
CA ASN A 89 -14.04 3.62 21.99
C ASN A 89 -13.53 2.77 20.82
N PHE A 90 -12.26 2.94 20.44
CA PHE A 90 -11.72 2.33 19.22
C PHE A 90 -11.74 0.80 19.28
N LEU A 91 -11.32 0.22 20.41
CA LEU A 91 -11.29 -1.23 20.62
C LEU A 91 -12.67 -1.83 20.92
N VAL A 92 -13.66 -1.01 21.28
CA VAL A 92 -15.02 -1.48 21.60
C VAL A 92 -15.89 -1.57 20.33
N LYS A 93 -15.60 -0.74 19.32
CA LYS A 93 -16.40 -0.65 18.07
C LYS A 93 -15.89 -1.53 16.93
N ARG A 94 -14.75 -2.22 17.09
CA ARG A 94 -14.09 -3.03 16.07
C ARG A 94 -13.87 -4.44 16.58
#